data_AF-A0A520VPE8-F1
#
_entry.id   AF-A0A520VPE8-F1
#
_cell.length_a   1.000
_cell.length_b   1.000
_cell.length_c   1.000
_cell.angle_alpha   90.00
_cell.angle_beta   90.00
_cell.angle_gamma   90.00
#
_symmetry.space_group_name_H-M   'P 1'
#
loop_
_entity.id
_entity.type
_entity.pdbx_description
1 polymer ?
#
loop_
_entity_poly.entity_id
_entity_poly.type
_entity_poly.pdbx_seq_one_letter_code
_entity_poly.pdbx_strand_id
1 'polypeptide(L)'
;MKRYILLIILFISCTSYNDAYQAETITVYKNIYTEFENLSESQMEDKLRLECNILEDEMLIHVDDGLTLNYFLEYEYYKHRFQGGSPEQVESLLFPLFYLCGLDEIIEKHWNSLDYQEKNYKKISG
;
A
#
# COMPACT_ATOMS: atom_id res chain seq x y z
N MET A 1 19.01 37.15 7.16
CA MET A 1 17.66 36.61 7.40
C MET A 1 16.74 37.01 6.25
N LYS A 2 16.58 36.14 5.25
CA LYS A 2 15.51 36.23 4.27
C LYS A 2 14.78 34.90 4.33
N ARG A 3 13.56 34.95 4.88
CA ARG A 3 12.61 33.84 4.99
C ARG A 3 12.25 33.40 3.57
N TYR A 4 12.85 32.31 3.10
CA TYR A 4 12.33 31.61 1.94
C TYR A 4 11.13 30.81 2.43
N ILE A 5 9.97 31.38 2.12
CA ILE A 5 8.64 30.89 2.38
C ILE A 5 8.51 29.47 1.83
N LEU A 6 8.03 28.56 2.69
CA LEU A 6 7.55 27.23 2.34
C LEU A 6 6.68 27.30 1.08
N LEU A 7 7.15 26.69 0.00
CA LEU A 7 6.36 26.42 -1.21
C LEU A 7 6.82 25.06 -1.76
N ILE A 8 6.76 24.04 -0.90
CA ILE A 8 6.97 22.65 -1.29
C ILE A 8 5.60 21.98 -1.18
N ILE A 9 4.94 21.92 -2.35
CA ILE A 9 4.02 20.87 -2.76
C ILE A 9 2.74 20.75 -1.91
N LEU A 10 1.82 21.69 -2.11
CA LEU A 10 0.38 21.44 -2.01
C LEU A 10 -0.12 20.90 -3.36
N PHE A 11 0.40 19.75 -3.79
CA PHE A 11 -0.38 18.84 -4.61
C PHE A 11 -0.94 17.84 -3.61
N ILE A 12 -2.06 18.21 -2.99
CA ILE A 12 -2.87 17.25 -2.25
C ILE A 12 -3.26 16.24 -3.32
N SER A 13 -2.59 15.09 -3.28
CA SER A 13 -2.93 13.90 -4.03
C SER A 13 -4.43 13.71 -3.87
N CYS A 14 -5.18 13.85 -4.96
CA CYS A 14 -6.40 13.07 -5.04
C CYS A 14 -5.89 11.69 -5.39
N THR A 15 -5.74 10.81 -4.39
CA THR A 15 -5.77 9.38 -4.69
C THR A 15 -7.08 9.13 -5.44
N SER A 16 -6.98 8.96 -6.77
CA SER A 16 -8.16 8.76 -7.60
C SER A 16 -8.52 7.30 -7.46
N TYR A 17 -9.44 6.99 -6.57
CA TYR A 17 -9.99 5.64 -6.43
C TYR A 17 -10.33 5.08 -7.81
N ASN A 18 -9.58 4.06 -8.24
CA ASN A 18 -9.66 3.49 -9.58
C ASN A 18 -10.41 2.15 -9.52
N ASP A 19 -11.72 2.23 -9.75
CA ASP A 19 -12.65 1.11 -9.66
C ASP A 19 -12.30 -0.08 -10.59
N ALA A 20 -11.48 0.14 -11.62
CA ALA A 20 -10.98 -0.92 -12.49
C ALA A 20 -10.24 -2.04 -11.73
N TYR A 21 -9.58 -1.72 -10.61
CA TYR A 21 -8.83 -2.68 -9.80
C TYR A 21 -9.62 -3.24 -8.63
N GLN A 22 -10.82 -2.72 -8.35
CA GLN A 22 -11.60 -3.06 -7.16
C GLN A 22 -11.89 -4.56 -7.06
N ALA A 23 -12.37 -5.18 -8.14
CA ALA A 23 -12.74 -6.60 -8.12
C ALA A 23 -11.54 -7.52 -7.90
N GLU A 24 -10.39 -7.18 -8.47
CA GLU A 24 -9.14 -7.90 -8.27
C GLU A 24 -8.68 -7.74 -6.82
N THR A 25 -8.65 -6.51 -6.31
CA THR A 25 -8.28 -6.22 -4.91
C THR A 25 -9.18 -6.99 -3.96
N ILE A 26 -10.51 -6.99 -4.13
CA ILE A 26 -11.44 -7.78 -3.29
C ILE A 26 -11.09 -9.26 -3.32
N THR A 27 -10.82 -9.81 -4.50
CA THR A 27 -10.51 -11.23 -4.66
C THR A 27 -9.25 -11.62 -3.89
N VAL A 28 -8.20 -10.80 -3.97
CA VAL A 28 -6.96 -11.10 -3.26
C VAL A 28 -7.03 -10.77 -1.77
N TYR A 29 -7.77 -9.73 -1.37
CA TYR A 29 -7.98 -9.38 0.04
C TYR A 29 -8.58 -10.56 0.82
N LYS A 30 -9.55 -11.27 0.22
CA LYS A 30 -10.18 -12.47 0.81
C LYS A 30 -9.18 -13.60 1.09
N ASN A 31 -8.12 -13.73 0.28
CA ASN A 31 -7.11 -14.76 0.44
C ASN A 31 -6.22 -14.56 1.67
N ILE A 32 -6.14 -13.32 2.18
CA ILE A 32 -5.35 -12.97 3.37
C ILE A 32 -6.28 -12.78 4.59
N TYR A 33 -7.46 -12.19 4.40
CA TYR A 33 -8.39 -11.81 5.46
C TYR A 33 -9.71 -12.58 5.34
N THR A 34 -9.78 -13.76 5.95
CA THR A 34 -10.99 -14.60 5.91
C THR A 34 -12.23 -13.90 6.49
N GLU A 35 -12.07 -12.98 7.43
CA GLU A 35 -13.16 -12.15 7.96
C GLU A 35 -13.74 -11.18 6.93
N PHE A 36 -12.97 -10.84 5.90
CA PHE A 36 -13.42 -9.98 4.81
C PHE A 36 -14.46 -10.67 3.93
N GLU A 37 -14.42 -12.01 3.81
CA GLU A 37 -15.41 -12.80 3.07
C GLU A 37 -16.82 -12.71 3.65
N ASN A 38 -16.95 -12.42 4.95
CA ASN A 38 -18.24 -12.34 5.64
C ASN A 38 -18.99 -11.01 5.41
N LEU A 39 -18.37 -10.05 4.72
CA LEU A 39 -18.96 -8.75 4.44
C LEU A 39 -19.89 -8.82 3.22
N SER A 40 -20.90 -7.94 3.15
CA SER A 40 -21.62 -7.70 1.90
C SER A 40 -20.70 -7.01 0.88
N GLU A 41 -21.03 -7.08 -0.42
CA GLU A 41 -20.25 -6.38 -1.46
C GLU A 41 -20.09 -4.89 -1.14
N SER A 42 -21.17 -4.19 -0.77
CA SER A 42 -21.10 -2.77 -0.37
C SER A 42 -20.15 -2.52 0.81
N GLN A 43 -20.11 -3.43 1.79
CA GLN A 43 -19.21 -3.31 2.95
C GLN A 43 -17.74 -3.55 2.55
N MET A 44 -17.49 -4.46 1.60
CA MET A 44 -16.14 -4.68 1.04
C MET A 44 -15.67 -3.43 0.30
N GLU A 45 -16.53 -2.83 -0.53
CA GLU A 45 -16.23 -1.60 -1.26
C GLU A 45 -15.94 -0.42 -0.32
N ASP A 46 -16.79 -0.19 0.67
CA ASP A 46 -16.59 0.87 1.67
C ASP A 46 -15.29 0.66 2.44
N LYS A 47 -14.95 -0.59 2.76
CA LYS A 47 -13.70 -0.93 3.43
C LYS A 47 -12.48 -0.69 2.56
N LEU A 48 -12.52 -0.98 1.25
CA LEU A 48 -11.42 -0.67 0.34
C LEU A 48 -11.25 0.84 0.12
N ARG A 49 -12.34 1.61 0.06
CA ARG A 49 -12.26 3.08 0.02
C ARG A 49 -11.61 3.64 1.28
N LEU A 50 -11.96 3.11 2.45
CA LEU A 50 -11.32 3.46 3.71
C LEU A 50 -9.83 3.07 3.69
N GLU A 51 -9.48 1.91 3.18
CA GLU A 51 -8.09 1.46 3.06
C GLU A 51 -7.27 2.41 2.20
N CYS A 52 -7.80 2.91 1.07
CA CYS A 52 -7.10 3.91 0.27
C CYS A 52 -6.86 5.22 1.02
N ASN A 53 -7.83 5.69 1.81
CA ASN A 53 -7.63 6.88 2.64
C ASN A 53 -6.54 6.64 3.71
N ILE A 54 -6.54 5.46 4.33
CA ILE A 54 -5.53 5.09 5.34
C ILE A 54 -4.15 5.03 4.69
N LEU A 55 -4.00 4.39 3.53
CA LEU A 55 -2.74 4.31 2.79
C LEU A 55 -2.20 5.69 2.45
N GLU A 56 -3.07 6.60 2.00
CA GLU A 56 -2.67 7.98 1.71
C GLU A 56 -2.22 8.72 2.98
N ASP A 57 -3.00 8.63 4.07
CA ASP A 57 -2.64 9.25 5.34
C ASP A 57 -1.31 8.71 5.88
N GLU A 58 -1.11 7.39 5.84
CA GLU A 58 0.13 6.73 6.26
C GLU A 58 1.31 7.18 5.40
N MET A 59 1.14 7.24 4.07
CA MET A 59 2.16 7.77 3.15
C MET A 59 2.53 9.21 3.50
N LEU A 60 1.55 10.08 3.74
CA LEU A 60 1.78 11.49 4.07
C LEU A 60 2.52 11.64 5.40
N ILE A 61 2.16 10.85 6.42
CA ILE A 61 2.86 10.83 7.72
C ILE A 61 4.33 10.39 7.53
N HIS A 62 4.57 9.32 6.76
CA HIS A 62 5.92 8.85 6.49
C HIS A 62 6.77 9.94 5.81
N VAL A 63 6.19 10.66 4.84
CA VAL A 63 6.88 11.77 4.17
C VAL A 63 7.14 12.94 5.12
N ASP A 64 6.19 13.29 5.99
CA ASP A 64 6.35 14.35 7.00
C ASP A 64 7.45 14.02 8.01
N ASP A 65 7.55 12.76 8.41
CA ASP A 65 8.62 12.23 9.27
C ASP A 65 9.99 12.13 8.56
N GLY A 66 10.05 12.46 7.27
CA GLY A 66 11.27 12.41 6.46
C GLY A 66 11.69 10.99 6.04
N LEU A 67 10.78 10.02 6.12
CA LEU A 67 10.99 8.65 5.66
C LEU A 67 10.81 8.55 4.14
N THR A 68 11.46 7.55 3.54
CA THR A 68 11.38 7.33 2.09
C THR A 68 10.12 6.56 1.71
N LEU A 69 9.61 6.78 0.49
CA LEU A 69 8.49 6.01 -0.04
C LEU A 69 8.81 4.51 -0.22
N ASN A 70 10.08 4.15 -0.38
CA ASN A 70 10.51 2.76 -0.35
C ASN A 70 10.27 2.13 1.04
N TYR A 71 10.57 2.88 2.10
CA TYR A 71 10.30 2.43 3.47
C TYR A 71 8.79 2.33 3.75
N PHE A 72 7.98 3.25 3.22
CA PHE A 72 6.51 3.14 3.28
C PHE A 72 6.02 1.85 2.60
N LEU A 73 6.49 1.55 1.38
CA LEU A 73 6.12 0.30 0.70
C LEU A 73 6.57 -0.96 1.48
N GLU A 74 7.77 -0.92 2.07
CA GLU A 74 8.26 -2.00 2.95
C GLU A 74 7.38 -2.16 4.19
N TYR A 75 6.98 -1.06 4.82
CA TYR A 75 6.07 -1.06 5.96
C TYR A 75 4.73 -1.71 5.60
N GLU A 76 4.12 -1.31 4.49
CA GLU A 76 2.86 -1.86 3.99
C GLU A 76 2.98 -3.37 3.70
N TYR A 77 4.06 -3.78 3.04
CA TYR A 77 4.34 -5.18 2.81
C TYR A 77 4.41 -5.98 4.11
N TYR A 78 5.22 -5.53 5.07
CA TYR A 78 5.37 -6.25 6.33
C TYR A 78 4.11 -6.23 7.19
N LYS A 79 3.28 -5.19 7.11
CA LYS A 79 1.94 -5.13 7.75
C LYS A 79 1.09 -6.34 7.36
N HIS A 80 0.96 -6.60 6.06
CA HIS A 80 0.19 -7.76 5.56
C HIS A 80 0.90 -9.10 5.82
N ARG A 81 2.25 -9.15 5.76
CA ARG A 81 3.02 -10.36 6.10
C ARG A 81 2.81 -10.78 7.56
N PHE A 82 2.83 -9.83 8.50
CA PHE A 82 2.61 -10.12 9.92
C PHE A 82 1.16 -10.54 10.22
N GLN A 83 0.22 -10.21 9.34
CA GLN A 83 -1.17 -10.66 9.42
C GLN A 83 -1.39 -12.04 8.78
N GLY A 84 -0.32 -12.71 8.35
CA GLY A 84 -0.34 -14.11 7.89
C GLY A 84 -0.26 -14.29 6.38
N GLY A 85 -0.17 -13.21 5.60
CA GLY A 85 0.02 -13.31 4.15
C GLY A 85 1.38 -13.91 3.79
N SER A 86 1.40 -14.84 2.82
CA SER A 86 2.64 -15.27 2.17
C SER A 86 3.24 -14.14 1.33
N PRO A 87 4.55 -14.19 0.99
CA PRO A 87 5.16 -13.22 0.08
C PRO A 87 4.35 -13.00 -1.20
N GLU A 88 3.91 -14.10 -1.81
CA GLU A 88 3.19 -14.12 -3.08
C GLU A 88 1.75 -13.59 -2.94
N GLN A 89 1.10 -13.88 -1.81
CA GLN A 89 -0.22 -13.33 -1.50
C GLN A 89 -0.16 -11.81 -1.28
N VAL A 90 0.84 -11.33 -0.54
CA VAL A 90 1.01 -9.90 -0.27
C VAL A 90 1.38 -9.14 -1.54
N GLU A 91 2.26 -9.70 -2.39
CA GLU A 91 2.52 -9.14 -3.73
C GLU A 91 1.22 -9.02 -4.54
N SER A 92 0.46 -10.10 -4.63
CA SER A 92 -0.80 -10.13 -5.37
C SER A 92 -1.83 -9.15 -4.81
N LEU A 93 -1.74 -8.76 -3.53
CA LEU A 93 -2.63 -7.78 -2.91
C LEU A 93 -2.15 -6.35 -3.17
N LEU A 94 -0.87 -6.08 -2.92
CA LEU A 94 -0.34 -4.73 -2.92
C LEU A 94 -0.36 -4.08 -4.30
N PHE A 95 -0.12 -4.86 -5.36
CA PHE A 95 -0.26 -4.34 -6.73
C PHE A 95 -1.67 -3.78 -6.97
N PRO A 96 -2.74 -4.58 -7.05
CA PRO A 96 -4.06 -4.05 -7.36
C PRO A 96 -4.54 -3.03 -6.30
N LEU A 97 -4.13 -3.13 -5.03
CA LEU A 97 -4.46 -2.12 -4.01
C LEU A 97 -3.80 -0.76 -4.29
N PHE A 98 -2.50 -0.72 -4.61
CA PHE A 98 -1.82 0.54 -4.91
C PHE A 98 -2.36 1.18 -6.19
N TYR A 99 -2.69 0.40 -7.22
CA TYR A 99 -3.37 0.92 -8.41
C TYR A 99 -4.79 1.42 -8.10
N LEU A 100 -5.55 0.68 -7.28
CA LEU A 100 -6.88 1.09 -6.82
C LEU A 100 -6.81 2.44 -6.10
N CYS A 101 -5.78 2.66 -5.30
CA CYS A 101 -5.61 3.89 -4.54
C CYS A 101 -4.83 5.00 -5.29
N GLY A 102 -4.49 4.82 -6.57
CA GLY A 102 -3.73 5.83 -7.33
C GLY A 102 -2.32 6.08 -6.79
N LEU A 103 -1.70 5.06 -6.19
CA LEU A 103 -0.34 5.03 -5.67
C LEU A 103 0.57 4.12 -6.52
N ASP A 104 0.18 3.81 -7.77
CA ASP A 104 0.85 2.91 -8.69
C ASP A 104 2.32 3.29 -8.92
N GLU A 105 2.63 4.58 -9.04
CA GLU A 105 4.00 5.06 -9.22
C GLU A 105 4.94 4.64 -8.07
N ILE A 106 4.42 4.52 -6.83
CA ILE A 106 5.20 4.10 -5.67
C ILE A 106 5.56 2.63 -5.80
N ILE A 107 4.58 1.77 -6.07
CA ILE A 107 4.83 0.33 -6.13
C ILE A 107 5.70 -0.02 -7.35
N GLU A 108 5.45 0.58 -8.51
CA GLU A 108 6.24 0.34 -9.73
C GLU A 108 7.73 0.72 -9.55
N LYS A 109 8.00 1.83 -8.86
CA LYS A 109 9.39 2.30 -8.66
C LYS A 109 10.14 1.53 -7.59
N HIS A 110 9.45 1.06 -6.55
CA HIS A 110 10.10 0.59 -5.33
C HIS A 110 10.02 -0.92 -5.11
N TRP A 111 9.14 -1.64 -5.82
CA TRP A 111 8.96 -3.09 -5.64
C TRP A 111 10.25 -3.91 -5.79
N ASN A 112 11.09 -3.58 -6.77
CA ASN A 112 12.34 -4.31 -7.01
C ASN A 112 13.31 -4.25 -5.80
N SER A 113 13.30 -3.16 -5.05
CA SER A 113 14.10 -3.02 -3.83
C SER A 113 13.59 -3.96 -2.74
N LEU A 114 12.27 -4.00 -2.57
CA LEU A 114 11.59 -4.85 -1.61
C LEU A 114 11.78 -6.35 -1.91
N ASP A 115 11.58 -6.76 -3.16
CA ASP A 115 11.79 -8.15 -3.60
C ASP A 115 13.25 -8.61 -3.38
N TYR A 116 14.21 -7.72 -3.62
CA TYR A 116 15.61 -7.98 -3.30
C TYR A 116 15.85 -8.22 -1.81
N GLN A 117 15.23 -7.42 -0.94
CA GLN A 117 15.33 -7.57 0.51
C GLN A 117 14.70 -8.86 1.00
N GLU A 118 13.48 -9.19 0.55
CA GLU A 118 12.80 -10.44 0.91
C GLU A 118 13.62 -11.67 0.53
N LYS A 119 14.22 -11.68 -0.66
CA LYS A 119 15.14 -12.74 -1.10
C LYS A 119 16.37 -12.86 -0.20
N ASN A 120 16.85 -11.75 0.37
CA ASN A 120 17.98 -11.77 1.30
C ASN A 120 17.56 -12.23 2.70
N TYR A 121 16.39 -11.83 3.19
CA TYR A 121 15.87 -12.31 4.47
C TYR A 121 15.67 -13.82 4.45
N LYS A 122 15.12 -14.39 3.36
CA LYS A 122 15.00 -15.85 3.17
C LYS A 122 16.34 -16.59 3.28
N LYS A 123 17.45 -15.98 2.83
CA LYS A 123 18.79 -16.59 2.95
C LYS A 123 19.33 -16.57 4.38
N ILE A 124 18.89 -15.62 5.19
CA ILE A 124 19.35 -15.43 6.57
C ILE A 124 18.51 -16.26 7.55
N SER A 125 17.23 -16.49 7.25
CA SER A 125 16.30 -17.21 8.13
C SER A 125 16.54 -18.72 8.24
N GLY A 126 17.36 -19.32 7.36
CA GLY A 126 17.69 -20.75 7.37
C GLY A 126 16.67 -21.61 6.65
#